data_AF-A0A521HZW7-F1
#
_entry.id   AF-A0A521HZW7-F1
#
_cell.length_a   1.000
_cell.length_b   1.000
_cell.length_c   1.000
_cell.angle_alpha   90.00
_cell.angle_beta   90.00
_cell.angle_gamma   90.00
#
_symmetry.space_group_name_H-M   'P 1'
#
loop_
_entity.id
_entity.type
_entity.pdbx_description
1 polymer ?
#
loop_
_entity_poly.entity_id
_entity_poly.type
_entity_poly.pdbx_seq_one_letter_code
_entity_poly.pdbx_strand_id
1 'polypeptide(L)'
;MQKKRWLNQASRYLFGLFDRAEQGGKDFYRDYLHDLLFNGFNNYERDNPHKMLELQERIGIVPFLNGGLFERSEPWDEPERVNLSNAVMSRVLGEDGLLRRYNFTITESMPYTQEIAVDPEMLGKVFESVVLQSEAAVDYNASDLRKATGLYYTPRIVVHFICREVMRQFLAARIEGKDIITRLRVLLELDAADGIDAEEMNQLCALLSADEARAIRGHLETIKACDPSVGSGAFAVGLLQEFVNLWILCETRERGKDPREVQDPNYLYHVQRKFIESAIYGVDIQLRAIEICKLRADRQRIVYF
;
A
#
# COMPACT_ATOMS: atom_id res chain seq x y z
N MET A 1 -1.57 -2.43 -12.28
CA MET A 1 -1.04 -3.37 -13.31
C MET A 1 -2.09 -3.79 -14.32
N GLN A 2 -3.10 -4.61 -13.97
CA GLN A 2 -4.13 -5.06 -14.92
C GLN A 2 -4.92 -3.89 -15.53
N LYS A 3 -5.48 -2.99 -14.72
CA LYS A 3 -6.18 -1.78 -15.22
C LYS A 3 -5.32 -0.92 -16.16
N LYS A 4 -4.00 -0.84 -15.88
CA LYS A 4 -3.00 -0.15 -16.72
C LYS A 4 -2.57 -0.94 -17.96
N ARG A 5 -3.13 -2.14 -18.19
CA ARG A 5 -2.84 -3.05 -19.32
C ARG A 5 -1.38 -3.46 -19.43
N TRP A 6 -0.66 -3.55 -18.31
CA TRP A 6 0.74 -3.99 -18.34
C TRP A 6 0.89 -5.50 -18.43
N LEU A 7 -0.12 -6.24 -17.98
CA LEU A 7 -0.11 -7.70 -18.06
C LEU A 7 -0.70 -8.11 -19.42
N ASN A 8 0.17 -8.35 -20.39
CA ASN A 8 -0.17 -8.77 -21.75
C ASN A 8 -1.24 -7.89 -22.42
N GLN A 9 -1.21 -6.57 -22.19
CA GLN A 9 -2.20 -5.60 -22.70
C GLN A 9 -3.65 -5.85 -22.27
N ALA A 10 -3.88 -6.74 -21.30
CA ALA A 10 -5.19 -7.16 -20.86
C ALA A 10 -5.62 -6.45 -19.57
N SER A 11 -6.83 -5.86 -19.58
CA SER A 11 -7.43 -5.19 -18.41
C SER A 11 -7.95 -6.17 -17.35
N ARG A 12 -8.20 -7.41 -17.75
CA ARG A 12 -8.68 -8.54 -16.93
C ARG A 12 -7.78 -9.77 -17.09
N TYR A 13 -6.47 -9.54 -17.13
CA TYR A 13 -5.46 -10.55 -17.42
C TYR A 13 -5.60 -11.85 -16.60
N LEU A 14 -5.66 -11.76 -15.27
CA LEU A 14 -5.67 -12.94 -14.40
C LEU A 14 -6.93 -13.79 -14.61
N PHE A 15 -8.06 -13.12 -14.84
CA PHE A 15 -9.33 -13.74 -15.17
C PHE A 15 -9.26 -14.46 -16.51
N GLY A 16 -8.73 -13.81 -17.55
CA GLY A 16 -8.53 -14.43 -18.86
C GLY A 16 -7.50 -15.58 -18.82
N LEU A 17 -6.49 -15.50 -17.96
CA LEU A 17 -5.53 -16.58 -17.76
C LEU A 17 -6.18 -17.82 -17.16
N PHE A 18 -7.06 -17.62 -16.17
CA PHE A 18 -7.86 -18.69 -15.56
C PHE A 18 -8.80 -19.34 -16.58
N ASP A 19 -9.54 -18.52 -17.34
CA ASP A 19 -10.48 -19.02 -18.36
C ASP A 19 -9.76 -19.85 -19.44
N ARG A 20 -8.53 -19.48 -19.82
CA ARG A 20 -7.69 -20.27 -20.74
C ARG A 20 -7.23 -21.60 -20.13
N ALA A 21 -6.88 -21.62 -18.84
CA ALA A 21 -6.46 -22.85 -18.16
C ALA A 21 -7.61 -23.86 -18.06
N GLU A 22 -8.82 -23.39 -17.74
CA GLU A 22 -10.05 -24.19 -17.71
C GLU A 22 -10.38 -24.78 -19.08
N GLN A 23 -10.36 -23.96 -20.14
CA GLN A 23 -10.61 -24.43 -21.51
C GLN A 23 -9.57 -25.45 -22.00
N GLY A 24 -8.32 -25.31 -21.55
CA GLY A 24 -7.23 -26.23 -21.88
C GLY A 24 -7.18 -27.49 -20.99
N GLY A 25 -8.03 -27.61 -19.97
CA GLY A 25 -8.00 -28.71 -19.01
C GLY A 25 -6.70 -28.78 -18.20
N LYS A 26 -6.03 -27.65 -17.99
CA LYS A 26 -4.76 -27.54 -17.26
C LYS A 26 -4.96 -27.10 -15.82
N ASP A 27 -3.99 -27.39 -14.95
CA ASP A 27 -4.02 -26.92 -13.58
C ASP A 27 -3.62 -25.44 -13.54
N PHE A 28 -4.55 -24.56 -13.16
CA PHE A 28 -4.28 -23.12 -13.20
C PHE A 28 -3.18 -22.71 -12.23
N TYR A 29 -3.13 -23.31 -11.04
CA TYR A 29 -2.15 -22.93 -10.03
C TYR A 29 -0.75 -23.32 -10.50
N ARG A 30 -0.54 -24.61 -10.77
CA ARG A 30 0.77 -25.15 -11.12
C ARG A 30 1.22 -24.70 -12.51
N ASP A 31 0.33 -24.76 -13.50
CA ASP A 31 0.70 -24.57 -14.91
C ASP A 31 0.57 -23.10 -15.38
N TYR A 32 0.12 -22.17 -14.54
CA TYR A 32 0.02 -20.75 -14.94
C TYR A 32 0.39 -19.79 -13.82
N LEU A 33 -0.26 -19.89 -12.66
CA LEU A 33 -0.08 -18.91 -11.59
C LEU A 33 1.31 -18.99 -10.95
N HIS A 34 1.82 -20.20 -10.70
CA HIS A 34 3.16 -20.43 -10.15
C HIS A 34 4.23 -19.82 -11.07
N ASP A 35 4.18 -20.17 -12.37
CA ASP A 35 5.07 -19.63 -13.37
C ASP A 35 4.95 -18.11 -13.53
N LEU A 36 3.74 -17.55 -13.46
CA LEU A 36 3.53 -16.11 -13.48
C LEU A 36 4.23 -15.42 -12.30
N LEU A 37 4.02 -15.93 -11.08
CA LEU A 37 4.53 -15.34 -9.85
C LEU A 37 6.05 -15.39 -9.81
N PHE A 38 6.64 -16.57 -10.01
CA PHE A 38 8.07 -16.74 -9.81
C PHE A 38 8.85 -16.54 -11.10
N ASN A 39 8.42 -17.07 -12.25
CA ASN A 39 9.22 -16.95 -13.47
C ASN A 39 8.91 -15.67 -14.26
N GLY A 40 7.65 -15.22 -14.28
CA GLY A 40 7.23 -14.00 -14.95
C GLY A 40 7.67 -12.73 -14.20
N PHE A 41 7.20 -12.54 -12.96
CA PHE A 41 7.44 -11.30 -12.22
C PHE A 41 8.86 -11.16 -11.65
N ASN A 42 9.58 -12.27 -11.41
CA ASN A 42 10.97 -12.26 -10.94
C ASN A 42 12.00 -12.58 -12.05
N ASN A 43 11.54 -12.93 -13.26
CA ASN A 43 12.38 -13.07 -14.46
C ASN A 43 13.57 -14.04 -14.30
N TYR A 44 13.38 -15.15 -13.58
CA TYR A 44 14.43 -16.17 -13.33
C TYR A 44 15.02 -16.80 -14.61
N GLU A 45 14.31 -16.75 -15.74
CA GLU A 45 14.70 -17.42 -16.99
C GLU A 45 15.20 -16.44 -18.07
N ARG A 46 15.62 -15.22 -17.68
CA ARG A 46 16.06 -14.18 -18.63
C ARG A 46 17.23 -14.60 -19.51
N ASP A 47 18.08 -15.49 -19.01
CA ASP A 47 19.27 -15.98 -19.70
C ASP A 47 18.99 -17.14 -20.68
N ASN A 48 17.74 -17.63 -20.74
CA ASN A 48 17.33 -18.69 -21.66
C ASN A 48 16.20 -18.22 -22.62
N PRO A 49 16.54 -17.80 -23.85
CA PRO A 49 15.57 -17.28 -24.82
C PRO A 49 14.45 -18.27 -25.18
N HIS A 50 14.73 -19.58 -25.21
CA HIS A 50 13.74 -20.60 -25.56
C HIS A 50 12.69 -20.74 -24.47
N LYS A 51 13.12 -20.85 -23.21
CA LYS A 51 12.21 -20.92 -22.06
C LYS A 51 11.40 -19.63 -21.89
N MET A 52 12.01 -18.48 -22.19
CA MET A 52 11.30 -17.20 -22.17
C MET A 52 10.19 -17.15 -23.21
N LEU A 53 10.41 -17.71 -24.41
CA LEU A 53 9.38 -17.79 -25.44
C LEU A 53 8.23 -18.72 -25.02
N GLU A 54 8.53 -19.92 -24.50
CA GLU A 54 7.51 -20.84 -23.98
C GLU A 54 6.70 -20.22 -22.82
N LEU A 55 7.38 -19.48 -21.95
CA LEU A 55 6.73 -18.74 -20.86
C LEU A 55 5.79 -17.66 -21.43
N GLN A 56 6.26 -16.86 -22.40
CA GLN A 56 5.44 -15.83 -23.04
C GLN A 56 4.24 -16.41 -23.81
N GLU A 57 4.36 -17.60 -24.41
CA GLU A 57 3.21 -18.27 -25.02
C GLU A 57 2.15 -18.66 -23.97
N ARG A 58 2.59 -19.09 -22.78
CA ARG A 58 1.69 -19.51 -21.69
C ARG A 58 1.06 -18.33 -20.96
N ILE A 59 1.89 -17.42 -20.46
CA ILE A 59 1.47 -16.31 -19.60
C ILE A 59 1.43 -14.95 -20.31
N GLY A 60 1.89 -14.84 -21.56
CA GLY A 60 1.97 -13.55 -22.25
C GLY A 60 3.13 -12.68 -21.78
N ILE A 61 3.19 -11.44 -22.29
CA ILE A 61 4.23 -10.48 -21.91
C ILE A 61 3.84 -9.80 -20.60
N VAL A 62 4.63 -10.03 -19.55
CA VAL A 62 4.42 -9.44 -18.22
C VAL A 62 5.65 -8.63 -17.79
N PRO A 63 5.46 -7.54 -17.00
CA PRO A 63 6.56 -6.74 -16.52
C PRO A 63 7.29 -7.48 -15.39
N PHE A 64 8.56 -7.16 -15.26
CA PHE A 64 9.36 -7.50 -14.10
C PHE A 64 9.00 -6.58 -12.92
N LEU A 65 8.78 -7.16 -11.74
CA LEU A 65 8.27 -6.45 -10.56
C LEU A 65 9.21 -6.52 -9.34
N ASN A 66 10.48 -6.90 -9.51
CA ASN A 66 11.39 -7.22 -8.40
C ASN A 66 11.30 -6.30 -7.17
N GLY A 67 11.37 -6.96 -6.02
CA GLY A 67 11.29 -6.32 -4.70
C GLY A 67 11.16 -7.32 -3.55
N GLY A 68 11.80 -8.50 -3.62
CA GLY A 68 11.69 -9.53 -2.58
C GLY A 68 10.37 -10.31 -2.56
N LEU A 69 9.25 -9.70 -2.93
CA LEU A 69 7.92 -10.32 -2.85
C LEU A 69 7.75 -11.59 -3.69
N PHE A 70 8.39 -11.63 -4.86
CA PHE A 70 8.32 -12.76 -5.79
C PHE A 70 9.59 -13.62 -5.76
N GLU A 71 10.45 -13.42 -4.77
CA GLU A 71 11.61 -14.29 -4.53
C GLU A 71 11.16 -15.64 -3.99
N ARG A 72 11.71 -16.71 -4.55
CA ARG A 72 11.41 -18.07 -4.10
C ARG A 72 12.02 -18.30 -2.72
N SER A 73 11.18 -18.71 -1.79
CA SER A 73 11.54 -19.17 -0.47
C SER A 73 11.47 -20.70 -0.42
N GLU A 74 12.55 -21.37 -0.81
CA GLU A 74 12.62 -22.83 -0.72
C GLU A 74 12.64 -23.29 0.76
N PRO A 75 11.92 -24.38 1.13
CA PRO A 75 11.12 -25.29 0.28
C PRO A 75 9.63 -24.94 0.21
N TRP A 76 9.23 -23.71 0.54
CA TRP A 76 7.83 -23.31 0.69
C TRP A 76 7.13 -23.03 -0.65
N ASP A 77 7.90 -22.61 -1.64
CA ASP A 77 7.40 -22.19 -2.96
C ASP A 77 7.53 -23.27 -4.05
N GLU A 78 7.77 -24.52 -3.67
CA GLU A 78 7.74 -25.66 -4.60
C GLU A 78 6.30 -25.85 -5.15
N PRO A 79 6.12 -25.97 -6.49
CA PRO A 79 4.80 -26.10 -7.11
C PRO A 79 3.97 -27.26 -6.55
N GLU A 80 4.63 -28.34 -6.13
CA GLU A 80 4.00 -29.57 -5.65
C GLU A 80 3.54 -29.49 -4.20
N ARG A 81 4.03 -28.50 -3.43
CA ARG A 81 3.74 -28.39 -1.99
C ARG A 81 2.30 -27.97 -1.72
N VAL A 82 1.72 -27.17 -2.62
CA VAL A 82 0.38 -26.62 -2.49
C VAL A 82 -0.49 -27.15 -3.61
N ASN A 83 -1.52 -27.93 -3.27
CA ASN A 83 -2.48 -28.44 -4.24
C ASN A 83 -3.74 -27.55 -4.25
N LEU A 84 -3.81 -26.63 -5.20
CA LEU A 84 -4.96 -25.75 -5.42
C LEU A 84 -5.70 -26.15 -6.69
N SER A 85 -6.69 -27.04 -6.53
CA SER A 85 -7.54 -27.46 -7.64
C SER A 85 -8.25 -26.27 -8.33
N ASN A 86 -8.52 -26.42 -9.63
CA ASN A 86 -9.30 -25.43 -10.38
C ASN A 86 -10.68 -25.17 -9.77
N ALA A 87 -11.29 -26.14 -9.08
CA ALA A 87 -12.56 -25.93 -8.37
C ALA A 87 -12.44 -24.88 -7.25
N VAL A 88 -11.32 -24.86 -6.52
CA VAL A 88 -11.04 -23.83 -5.51
C VAL A 88 -10.76 -22.50 -6.20
N MET A 89 -9.95 -22.51 -7.26
CA MET A 89 -9.63 -21.29 -8.02
C MET A 89 -10.86 -20.67 -8.69
N SER A 90 -11.82 -21.48 -9.13
CA SER A 90 -13.10 -21.03 -9.71
C SER A 90 -13.94 -20.24 -8.71
N ARG A 91 -13.95 -20.64 -7.42
CA ARG A 91 -14.63 -19.86 -6.36
C ARG A 91 -14.02 -18.48 -6.15
N VAL A 92 -12.76 -18.28 -6.55
CA VAL A 92 -12.03 -17.01 -6.39
C VAL A 92 -12.02 -16.18 -7.67
N LEU A 93 -11.73 -16.81 -8.82
CA LEU A 93 -11.46 -16.19 -10.13
C LEU A 93 -12.48 -16.54 -11.22
N GLY A 94 -13.39 -17.49 -10.99
CA GLY A 94 -14.44 -17.87 -11.93
C GLY A 94 -15.47 -16.74 -12.13
N GLU A 95 -16.47 -16.95 -12.99
CA GLU A 95 -17.46 -15.92 -13.36
C GLU A 95 -18.19 -15.34 -12.14
N ASP A 96 -18.65 -16.20 -11.23
CA ASP A 96 -19.24 -15.83 -9.94
C ASP A 96 -18.21 -15.74 -8.79
N GLY A 97 -16.93 -15.80 -9.14
CA GLY A 97 -15.82 -15.84 -8.21
C GLY A 97 -15.71 -14.58 -7.35
N LEU A 98 -15.17 -14.74 -6.14
CA LEU A 98 -15.02 -13.66 -5.16
C LEU A 98 -14.39 -12.40 -5.78
N LEU A 99 -13.26 -12.52 -6.47
CA LEU A 99 -12.50 -11.35 -6.95
C LEU A 99 -13.14 -10.66 -8.17
N ARG A 100 -14.08 -11.31 -8.88
CA ARG A 100 -14.82 -10.67 -9.99
C ARG A 100 -15.94 -9.75 -9.50
N ARG A 101 -16.46 -10.00 -8.30
CA ARG A 101 -17.59 -9.27 -7.70
C ARG A 101 -17.21 -7.97 -7.02
N TYR A 102 -15.91 -7.77 -6.74
CA TYR A 102 -15.41 -6.58 -6.06
C TYR A 102 -14.48 -5.76 -6.93
N ASN A 103 -14.59 -4.44 -6.83
CA ASN A 103 -13.60 -3.52 -7.38
C ASN A 103 -12.50 -3.31 -6.35
N PHE A 104 -11.25 -3.40 -6.77
CA PHE A 104 -10.09 -3.18 -5.91
C PHE A 104 -9.45 -1.83 -6.22
N THR A 105 -9.04 -1.12 -5.18
CA THR A 105 -8.29 0.14 -5.25
C THR A 105 -6.85 -0.09 -4.81
N ILE A 106 -5.99 0.84 -5.22
CA ILE A 106 -4.53 0.72 -5.03
C ILE A 106 -4.10 1.58 -3.83
N THR A 107 -4.83 2.66 -3.57
CA THR A 107 -4.64 3.59 -2.46
C THR A 107 -5.51 3.18 -1.28
N GLU A 108 -4.98 3.35 -0.07
CA GLU A 108 -5.81 3.31 1.13
C GLU A 108 -6.57 4.62 1.23
N SER A 109 -7.89 4.53 1.36
CA SER A 109 -8.76 5.69 1.51
C SER A 109 -8.39 6.52 2.75
N MET A 110 -8.53 7.83 2.71
CA MET A 110 -8.50 8.65 3.93
C MET A 110 -9.78 8.37 4.76
N PRO A 111 -9.81 8.67 6.08
CA PRO A 111 -10.97 8.36 6.93
C PRO A 111 -12.31 8.88 6.40
N TYR A 112 -12.30 10.00 5.68
CA TYR A 112 -13.49 10.68 5.16
C TYR A 112 -13.73 10.46 3.65
N THR A 113 -12.78 9.84 2.95
CA THR A 113 -12.80 9.63 1.49
C THR A 113 -12.89 8.13 1.19
N GLN A 114 -14.01 7.52 1.56
CA GLN A 114 -14.22 6.08 1.40
C GLN A 114 -14.71 5.75 -0.02
N GLU A 115 -13.88 5.08 -0.81
CA GLU A 115 -14.31 4.54 -2.10
C GLU A 115 -15.17 3.28 -1.89
N ILE A 116 -16.18 3.06 -2.75
CA ILE A 116 -16.96 1.80 -2.78
C ILE A 116 -16.10 0.71 -3.45
N ALA A 117 -15.01 0.34 -2.81
CA ALA A 117 -14.04 -0.60 -3.30
C ALA A 117 -13.25 -1.25 -2.15
N VAL A 118 -12.62 -2.38 -2.46
CA VAL A 118 -11.73 -3.08 -1.54
C VAL A 118 -10.37 -2.39 -1.59
N ASP A 119 -10.05 -1.67 -0.52
CA ASP A 119 -8.77 -1.01 -0.34
C ASP A 119 -7.71 -1.95 0.28
N PRO A 120 -6.42 -1.57 0.27
CA PRO A 120 -5.36 -2.39 0.84
C PRO A 120 -5.45 -2.65 2.35
N GLU A 121 -6.18 -1.84 3.14
CA GLU A 121 -6.37 -2.09 4.57
C GLU A 121 -7.11 -3.40 4.80
N MET A 122 -8.07 -3.73 3.92
CA MET A 122 -8.82 -4.98 4.00
C MET A 122 -7.90 -6.22 3.97
N LEU A 123 -6.74 -6.15 3.31
CA LEU A 123 -5.76 -7.24 3.36
C LEU A 123 -5.15 -7.39 4.75
N GLY A 124 -4.89 -6.28 5.45
CA GLY A 124 -4.45 -6.31 6.85
C GLY A 124 -5.48 -7.01 7.74
N LYS A 125 -6.78 -6.68 7.57
CA LYS A 125 -7.88 -7.31 8.33
C LYS A 125 -8.05 -8.80 8.02
N VAL A 126 -8.00 -9.17 6.74
CA VAL A 126 -8.11 -10.57 6.31
C VAL A 126 -6.92 -11.37 6.84
N PHE A 127 -5.71 -10.83 6.74
CA PHE A 127 -4.54 -11.52 7.24
C PHE A 127 -4.54 -11.67 8.75
N GLU A 128 -4.90 -10.64 9.49
CA GLU A 128 -5.07 -10.73 10.95
C GLU A 128 -6.03 -11.88 11.29
N SER A 129 -7.18 -11.95 10.60
CA SER A 129 -8.13 -13.03 10.81
C SER A 129 -7.51 -14.40 10.53
N VAL A 130 -6.69 -14.54 9.49
CA VAL A 130 -6.02 -15.80 9.14
C VAL A 130 -4.93 -16.14 10.14
N VAL A 131 -4.12 -15.17 10.58
CA VAL A 131 -3.07 -15.38 11.59
C VAL A 131 -3.68 -15.77 12.93
N LEU A 132 -4.69 -15.04 13.38
CA LEU A 132 -5.43 -15.36 14.61
C LEU A 132 -5.98 -16.79 14.57
N GLN A 133 -6.55 -17.22 13.44
CA GLN A 133 -7.02 -18.60 13.26
C GLN A 133 -5.87 -19.62 13.29
N SER A 134 -4.72 -19.29 12.70
CA SER A 134 -3.56 -20.18 12.69
C SER A 134 -2.89 -20.30 14.05
N GLU A 135 -2.79 -19.21 14.81
CA GLU A 135 -2.20 -19.19 16.16
C GLU A 135 -3.13 -19.86 17.18
N ALA A 136 -4.44 -19.74 16.98
CA ALA A 136 -5.44 -20.47 17.78
C ALA A 136 -5.30 -22.00 17.72
N ALA A 137 -4.74 -22.52 16.64
CA ALA A 137 -4.55 -23.95 16.44
C ALA A 137 -3.31 -24.50 17.17
N VAL A 138 -2.41 -23.65 17.67
CA VAL A 138 -1.09 -24.09 18.15
C VAL A 138 -1.02 -24.25 19.67
N ASP A 139 -1.56 -23.35 20.49
CA ASP A 139 -1.76 -23.57 21.93
C ASP A 139 -2.25 -22.29 22.59
N TYR A 140 -3.55 -22.13 22.88
CA TYR A 140 -4.02 -21.23 23.93
C TYR A 140 -5.46 -21.60 24.34
N ASN A 141 -5.63 -22.11 25.57
CA ASN A 141 -6.91 -22.08 26.30
C ASN A 141 -7.29 -20.63 26.71
N ALA A 142 -7.02 -19.64 25.86
CA ALA A 142 -7.37 -18.25 26.10
C ALA A 142 -8.75 -18.00 25.48
N SER A 143 -9.70 -17.52 26.29
CA SER A 143 -11.06 -17.19 25.84
C SER A 143 -11.09 -16.07 24.77
N ASP A 144 -9.97 -15.38 24.56
CA ASP A 144 -9.84 -14.26 23.64
C ASP A 144 -8.45 -14.28 23.00
N LEU A 145 -8.35 -14.92 21.83
CA LEU A 145 -7.09 -15.12 21.09
C LEU A 145 -6.36 -13.81 20.80
N ARG A 146 -7.08 -12.71 20.59
CA ARG A 146 -6.49 -11.38 20.39
C ARG A 146 -5.76 -10.86 21.62
N LYS A 147 -6.23 -11.16 22.83
CA LYS A 147 -5.53 -10.79 24.07
C LYS A 147 -4.26 -11.60 24.26
N ALA A 148 -4.26 -12.86 23.82
CA ALA A 148 -3.10 -13.73 23.91
C ALA A 148 -2.03 -13.38 22.88
N THR A 149 -2.42 -13.00 21.66
CA THR A 149 -1.49 -12.68 20.56
C THR A 149 -1.11 -11.20 20.50
N GLY A 150 -1.89 -10.31 21.14
CA GLY A 150 -1.68 -8.86 21.10
C GLY A 150 -2.05 -8.21 19.76
N LEU A 151 -2.64 -8.97 18.83
CA LEU A 151 -3.01 -8.51 17.50
C LEU A 151 -4.33 -7.75 17.54
N TYR A 152 -4.22 -6.42 17.72
CA TYR A 152 -5.35 -5.50 17.63
C TYR A 152 -5.13 -4.48 16.52
N TYR A 153 -6.02 -4.48 15.53
CA TYR A 153 -6.04 -3.42 14.53
C TYR A 153 -6.54 -2.10 15.13
N THR A 154 -5.75 -1.04 14.98
CA THR A 154 -6.14 0.31 15.39
C THR A 154 -7.05 0.91 14.30
N PRO A 155 -8.30 1.30 14.62
CA PRO A 155 -9.20 1.90 13.64
C PRO A 155 -8.56 3.09 12.92
N ARG A 156 -8.80 3.23 11.61
CA ARG A 156 -8.18 4.27 10.77
C ARG A 156 -8.32 5.68 11.36
N ILE A 157 -9.51 6.05 11.83
CA ILE A 157 -9.76 7.35 12.47
C ILE A 157 -8.80 7.59 13.65
N VAL A 158 -8.55 6.56 14.47
CA VAL A 158 -7.64 6.63 15.61
C VAL A 158 -6.19 6.75 15.14
N VAL A 159 -5.80 6.01 14.09
CA VAL A 159 -4.46 6.12 13.49
C VAL A 159 -4.18 7.55 13.03
N HIS A 160 -5.05 8.12 12.18
CA HIS A 160 -4.85 9.48 11.66
C HIS A 160 -4.90 10.53 12.77
N PHE A 161 -5.79 10.37 13.76
CA PHE A 161 -5.84 11.25 14.92
C PHE A 161 -4.50 11.28 15.68
N ILE A 162 -3.94 10.11 15.97
CA ILE A 162 -2.65 10.00 16.67
C ILE A 162 -1.52 10.57 15.79
N CYS A 163 -1.46 10.24 14.50
CA CYS A 163 -0.46 10.77 13.58
C CYS A 163 -0.49 12.31 13.54
N ARG A 164 -1.68 12.90 13.42
CA ARG A 164 -1.87 14.36 13.42
C ARG A 164 -1.43 14.98 14.74
N GLU A 165 -1.76 14.40 15.88
CA GLU A 165 -1.31 14.97 17.16
C GLU A 165 0.19 14.85 17.39
N VAL A 166 0.82 13.75 16.96
CA VAL A 166 2.28 13.61 16.98
C VAL A 166 2.93 14.68 16.11
N MET A 167 2.44 14.87 14.88
CA MET A 167 2.94 15.89 13.95
C MET A 167 2.73 17.30 14.49
N ARG A 168 1.55 17.61 15.04
CA ARG A 168 1.24 18.91 15.63
C ARG A 168 2.21 19.24 16.75
N GLN A 169 2.44 18.32 17.68
CA GLN A 169 3.37 18.54 18.80
C GLN A 169 4.81 18.66 18.31
N PHE A 170 5.22 17.84 17.33
CA PHE A 170 6.56 17.90 16.74
C PHE A 170 6.86 19.26 16.09
N LEU A 171 5.90 19.78 15.31
CA LEU A 171 6.02 21.05 14.59
C LEU A 171 5.88 22.25 15.52
N ALA A 172 4.95 22.21 16.47
CA ALA A 172 4.75 23.28 17.45
C ALA A 172 5.99 23.51 18.33
N ALA A 173 6.82 22.48 18.56
CA ALA A 173 8.08 22.60 19.28
C ALA A 173 9.23 23.21 18.45
N ARG A 174 9.05 23.40 17.14
CA ARG A 174 10.10 23.80 16.19
C ARG A 174 9.79 25.07 15.41
N ILE A 175 8.52 25.45 15.36
CA ILE A 175 8.04 26.61 14.61
C ILE A 175 7.52 27.64 15.61
N GLU A 176 8.09 28.83 15.55
CA GLU A 176 7.61 29.97 16.30
C GLU A 176 6.43 30.62 15.58
N GLY A 177 5.41 31.03 16.34
CA GLY A 177 4.25 31.70 15.77
C GLY A 177 3.15 31.89 16.79
N LYS A 178 2.42 33.00 16.66
CA LYS A 178 1.22 33.23 17.47
C LYS A 178 0.17 32.18 17.12
N ASP A 179 -0.43 31.57 18.15
CA ASP A 179 -1.49 30.57 18.02
C ASP A 179 -1.12 29.38 17.10
N ILE A 180 0.18 29.08 16.97
CA ILE A 180 0.70 28.08 16.02
C ILE A 180 0.09 26.71 16.23
N ILE A 181 -0.12 26.29 17.48
CA ILE A 181 -0.75 25.01 17.82
C ILE A 181 -2.16 24.91 17.23
N THR A 182 -2.96 25.99 17.36
CA THR A 182 -4.34 26.02 16.85
C THR A 182 -4.34 26.05 15.33
N ARG A 183 -3.46 26.85 14.71
CA ARG A 183 -3.30 26.90 13.25
C ARG A 183 -2.89 25.55 12.67
N LEU A 184 -1.94 24.86 13.30
CA LEU A 184 -1.49 23.53 12.89
C LEU A 184 -2.61 22.48 12.99
N ARG A 185 -3.49 22.58 13.99
CA ARG A 185 -4.65 21.68 14.09
C ARG A 185 -5.54 21.81 12.86
N VAL A 186 -5.93 23.03 12.50
CA VAL A 186 -6.78 23.27 11.33
C VAL A 186 -6.05 22.87 10.04
N LEU A 187 -4.75 23.17 9.93
CA LEU A 187 -3.93 22.79 8.78
C LEU A 187 -3.90 21.27 8.56
N LEU A 188 -3.73 20.48 9.63
CA LEU A 188 -3.67 19.01 9.56
C LEU A 188 -5.05 18.37 9.32
N GLU A 189 -6.13 19.14 9.41
CA GLU A 189 -7.47 18.68 9.05
C GLU A 189 -7.80 18.91 7.57
N LEU A 190 -7.08 19.79 6.87
CA LEU A 190 -7.22 19.99 5.42
C LEU A 190 -6.74 18.75 4.66
N ASP A 191 -7.50 18.36 3.63
CA ASP A 191 -7.18 17.22 2.78
C ASP A 191 -6.83 17.71 1.37
N ALA A 192 -5.56 17.57 1.00
CA ALA A 192 -5.08 17.88 -0.34
C ALA A 192 -5.07 16.65 -1.26
N ALA A 193 -5.66 15.51 -0.90
CA ALA A 193 -5.62 14.30 -1.73
C ALA A 193 -6.08 14.53 -3.18
N ASP A 194 -7.15 15.31 -3.37
CA ASP A 194 -7.78 15.56 -4.68
C ASP A 194 -7.51 16.95 -5.26
N GLY A 195 -6.56 17.69 -4.67
CA GLY A 195 -6.37 19.12 -4.93
C GLY A 195 -6.87 19.94 -3.76
N ILE A 196 -6.69 21.26 -3.84
CA ILE A 196 -7.37 22.20 -2.95
C ILE A 196 -8.14 23.21 -3.80
N ASP A 197 -9.37 23.51 -3.40
CA ASP A 197 -10.19 24.49 -4.10
C ASP A 197 -9.81 25.95 -3.72
N ALA A 198 -10.53 26.92 -4.28
CA ALA A 198 -10.26 28.34 -4.02
C ALA A 198 -10.51 28.75 -2.56
N GLU A 199 -11.48 28.13 -1.88
CA GLU A 199 -11.79 28.40 -0.48
C GLU A 199 -10.73 27.80 0.44
N GLU A 200 -10.35 26.55 0.19
CA GLU A 200 -9.27 25.85 0.89
C GLU A 200 -7.92 26.55 0.68
N MET A 201 -7.67 27.09 -0.51
CA MET A 201 -6.48 27.92 -0.78
C MET A 201 -6.47 29.21 0.06
N ASN A 202 -7.61 29.90 0.17
CA ASN A 202 -7.73 31.10 1.00
C ASN A 202 -7.50 30.75 2.48
N GLN A 203 -8.07 29.65 2.95
CA GLN A 203 -7.87 29.13 4.29
C GLN A 203 -6.40 28.78 4.54
N LEU A 204 -5.75 28.07 3.63
CA LEU A 204 -4.33 27.75 3.70
C LEU A 204 -3.45 29.01 3.76
N CYS A 205 -3.78 30.04 2.96
CA CYS A 205 -3.09 31.33 2.98
C CYS A 205 -3.26 32.08 4.30
N ALA A 206 -4.40 31.94 4.97
CA ALA A 206 -4.64 32.50 6.31
C ALA A 206 -3.93 31.71 7.41
N LEU A 207 -3.80 30.39 7.25
CA LEU A 207 -3.19 29.49 8.23
C LEU A 207 -1.66 29.49 8.20
N LEU A 208 -1.04 29.74 7.05
CA LEU A 208 0.41 29.70 6.89
C LEU A 208 0.90 30.83 5.98
N SER A 209 2.02 31.44 6.35
CA SER A 209 2.86 32.19 5.42
C SER A 209 3.70 31.25 4.55
N ALA A 210 4.22 31.77 3.44
CA ALA A 210 5.12 30.99 2.58
C ALA A 210 6.43 30.59 3.29
N ASP A 211 6.94 31.42 4.20
CA ASP A 211 8.16 31.11 4.95
C ASP A 211 7.91 30.06 6.04
N GLU A 212 6.77 30.10 6.72
CA GLU A 212 6.37 29.04 7.65
C GLU A 212 6.15 27.71 6.90
N ALA A 213 5.52 27.74 5.72
CA ALA A 213 5.34 26.54 4.89
C ALA A 213 6.70 25.93 4.48
N ARG A 214 7.66 26.78 4.09
CA ARG A 214 9.04 26.34 3.80
C ARG A 214 9.74 25.75 5.03
N ALA A 215 9.56 26.38 6.20
CA ALA A 215 10.11 25.88 7.46
C ALA A 215 9.52 24.52 7.84
N ILE A 216 8.20 24.33 7.73
CA ILE A 216 7.53 23.04 7.94
C ILE A 216 8.14 21.99 7.02
N ARG A 217 8.28 22.29 5.72
CA ARG A 217 8.87 21.34 4.78
C ARG A 217 10.30 20.97 5.17
N GLY A 218 11.14 21.94 5.53
CA GLY A 218 12.50 21.65 6.03
C GLY A 218 12.52 20.72 7.26
N HIS A 219 11.55 20.86 8.17
CA HIS A 219 11.41 19.93 9.30
C HIS A 219 10.92 18.54 8.87
N LEU A 220 9.99 18.45 7.91
CA LEU A 220 9.55 17.17 7.34
C LEU A 220 10.67 16.44 6.60
N GLU A 221 11.65 17.13 6.02
CA GLU A 221 12.79 16.47 5.36
C GLU A 221 13.72 15.74 6.33
N THR A 222 13.74 16.16 7.59
CA THR A 222 14.66 15.65 8.62
C THR A 222 13.97 14.77 9.65
N ILE A 223 12.64 14.67 9.60
CA ILE A 223 11.87 13.88 10.56
C ILE A 223 12.18 12.39 10.45
N LYS A 224 12.28 11.74 11.60
CA LYS A 224 12.43 10.29 11.73
C LYS A 224 11.37 9.79 12.70
N ALA A 225 10.54 8.86 12.26
CA ALA A 225 9.50 8.22 13.04
C ALA A 225 9.74 6.71 13.08
N CYS A 226 9.64 6.11 14.25
CA CYS A 226 9.81 4.68 14.44
C CYS A 226 8.61 4.12 15.19
N ASP A 227 7.95 3.11 14.62
CA ASP A 227 6.94 2.31 15.30
C ASP A 227 7.59 1.02 15.83
N PRO A 228 7.76 0.86 17.17
CA PRO A 228 8.43 -0.29 17.75
C PRO A 228 7.60 -1.59 17.73
N SER A 229 6.33 -1.50 17.33
CA SER A 229 5.40 -2.64 17.21
C SER A 229 4.49 -2.41 15.99
N VAL A 230 5.13 -2.32 14.82
CA VAL A 230 4.50 -1.80 13.60
C VAL A 230 3.33 -2.65 13.10
N GLY A 231 3.32 -3.94 13.46
CA GLY A 231 2.30 -4.89 13.03
C GLY A 231 2.15 -4.89 11.52
N SER A 232 0.91 -4.78 11.06
CA SER A 232 0.59 -4.69 9.63
C SER A 232 0.93 -3.33 9.00
N GLY A 233 1.50 -2.37 9.73
CA GLY A 233 1.91 -1.07 9.18
C GLY A 233 0.82 0.02 9.17
N ALA A 234 -0.21 -0.08 10.01
CA ALA A 234 -1.29 0.92 10.04
C ALA A 234 -0.77 2.33 10.35
N PHE A 235 0.03 2.51 11.40
CA PHE A 235 0.64 3.79 11.73
C PHE A 235 1.69 4.24 10.73
N ALA A 236 2.47 3.32 10.16
CA ALA A 236 3.45 3.64 9.12
C ALA A 236 2.77 4.23 7.87
N VAL A 237 1.68 3.62 7.39
CA VAL A 237 0.91 4.11 6.24
C VAL A 237 0.15 5.39 6.57
N GLY A 238 -0.51 5.44 7.73
CA GLY A 238 -1.24 6.65 8.16
C GLY A 238 -0.31 7.86 8.30
N LEU A 239 0.87 7.67 8.88
CA LEU A 239 1.86 8.74 8.99
C LEU A 239 2.41 9.17 7.63
N LEU A 240 2.64 8.22 6.71
CA LEU A 240 3.02 8.54 5.33
C LEU A 240 1.98 9.44 4.66
N GLN A 241 0.69 9.10 4.79
CA GLN A 241 -0.40 9.90 4.21
C GLN A 241 -0.43 11.31 4.79
N GLU A 242 -0.30 11.45 6.11
CA GLU A 242 -0.27 12.77 6.75
C GLU A 242 0.98 13.59 6.38
N PHE A 243 2.16 12.95 6.24
CA PHE A 243 3.37 13.63 5.74
C PHE A 243 3.22 14.11 4.31
N VAL A 244 2.68 13.27 3.43
CA VAL A 244 2.48 13.59 2.02
C VAL A 244 1.44 14.71 1.87
N ASN A 245 0.32 14.63 2.59
CA ASN A 245 -0.71 15.65 2.62
C ASN A 245 -0.14 17.02 3.05
N LEU A 246 0.54 17.05 4.19
CA LEU A 246 1.15 18.28 4.70
C LEU A 246 2.24 18.82 3.77
N TRP A 247 3.04 17.95 3.16
CA TRP A 247 4.04 18.33 2.17
C TRP A 247 3.40 19.06 0.97
N ILE A 248 2.31 18.51 0.42
CA ILE A 248 1.58 19.11 -0.69
C ILE A 248 0.98 20.45 -0.29
N LEU A 249 0.34 20.56 0.87
CA LEU A 249 -0.23 21.82 1.37
C LEU A 249 0.86 22.89 1.50
N CYS A 250 2.00 22.57 2.12
CA CYS A 250 3.09 23.53 2.28
C CYS A 250 3.71 23.93 0.94
N GLU A 251 3.96 22.98 0.03
CA GLU A 251 4.52 23.29 -1.29
C GLU A 251 3.55 24.09 -2.15
N THR A 252 2.25 23.80 -2.06
CA THR A 252 1.18 24.59 -2.68
C THR A 252 1.19 26.02 -2.16
N ARG A 253 1.32 26.20 -0.84
CA ARG A 253 1.40 27.52 -0.22
C ARG A 253 2.63 28.31 -0.65
N GLU A 254 3.77 27.65 -0.80
CA GLU A 254 5.02 28.26 -1.28
C GLU A 254 4.94 28.68 -2.76
N ARG A 255 4.37 27.83 -3.61
CA ARG A 255 4.30 28.05 -5.07
C ARG A 255 3.09 28.88 -5.50
N GLY A 256 2.07 28.99 -4.65
CA GLY A 256 0.78 29.62 -4.94
C GLY A 256 -0.13 28.80 -5.86
N LYS A 257 0.21 27.53 -6.11
CA LYS A 257 -0.54 26.60 -6.97
C LYS A 257 -0.17 25.16 -6.62
N ASP A 258 -1.07 24.23 -6.89
CA ASP A 258 -0.84 22.82 -6.63
C ASP A 258 0.39 22.31 -7.44
N PRO A 259 1.38 21.68 -6.80
CA PRO A 259 2.56 21.17 -7.50
C PRO A 259 2.21 20.11 -8.56
N ARG A 260 1.08 19.40 -8.41
CA ARG A 260 0.64 18.33 -9.33
C ARG A 260 0.06 18.86 -10.63
N GLU A 261 -0.41 20.11 -10.67
CA GLU A 261 -0.99 20.71 -11.88
C GLU A 261 0.07 21.01 -12.95
N VAL A 262 1.34 21.19 -12.54
CA VAL A 262 2.34 21.83 -13.40
C VAL A 262 3.56 20.96 -13.68
N GLN A 263 3.84 19.94 -12.86
CA GLN A 263 5.09 19.18 -12.98
C GLN A 263 4.91 17.71 -12.60
N ASP A 264 5.39 16.86 -13.51
CA ASP A 264 5.67 15.44 -13.32
C ASP A 264 4.46 14.56 -12.91
N PRO A 265 3.95 13.70 -13.81
CA PRO A 265 2.94 12.68 -13.48
C PRO A 265 3.32 11.79 -12.28
N ASN A 266 4.61 11.69 -11.96
CA ASN A 266 5.14 10.86 -10.89
C ASN A 266 5.49 11.65 -9.62
N TYR A 267 5.12 12.94 -9.53
CA TYR A 267 5.41 13.80 -8.38
C TYR A 267 5.03 13.13 -7.06
N LEU A 268 3.81 12.59 -6.97
CA LEU A 268 3.33 11.99 -5.74
C LEU A 268 4.14 10.75 -5.33
N TYR A 269 4.56 9.95 -6.31
CA TYR A 269 5.47 8.84 -6.06
C TYR A 269 6.82 9.30 -5.54
N HIS A 270 7.39 10.38 -6.09
CA HIS A 270 8.65 10.92 -5.61
C HIS A 270 8.55 11.40 -4.15
N VAL A 271 7.46 12.06 -3.78
CA VAL A 271 7.19 12.50 -2.40
C VAL A 271 7.00 11.30 -1.46
N GLN A 272 6.16 10.34 -1.84
CA GLN A 272 5.93 9.12 -1.03
C GLN A 272 7.23 8.33 -0.84
N ARG A 273 7.97 8.09 -1.92
CA ARG A 273 9.25 7.38 -1.89
C ARG A 273 10.24 8.03 -0.94
N LYS A 274 10.35 9.37 -0.99
CA LYS A 274 11.21 10.14 -0.08
C LYS A 274 10.90 9.82 1.37
N PHE A 275 9.65 9.87 1.78
CA PHE A 275 9.27 9.61 3.18
C PHE A 275 9.41 8.14 3.58
N ILE A 276 9.10 7.21 2.68
CA ILE A 276 9.29 5.76 2.94
C ILE A 276 10.78 5.45 3.15
N GLU A 277 11.68 6.02 2.34
CA GLU A 277 13.11 5.71 2.40
C GLU A 277 13.82 6.43 3.55
N SER A 278 13.34 7.62 3.94
CA SER A 278 14.10 8.51 4.82
C SER A 278 13.39 8.88 6.13
N ALA A 279 12.10 8.63 6.32
CA ALA A 279 11.39 9.14 7.50
C ALA A 279 10.73 8.04 8.34
N ILE A 280 10.25 6.95 7.74
CA ILE A 280 9.38 5.98 8.42
C ILE A 280 10.11 4.66 8.64
N TYR A 281 10.16 4.23 9.90
CA TYR A 281 10.79 2.99 10.34
C TYR A 281 9.82 2.18 11.20
N GLY A 282 9.94 0.86 11.17
CA GLY A 282 9.08 -0.04 11.93
C GLY A 282 9.84 -1.28 12.38
N VAL A 283 9.52 -1.76 13.58
CA VAL A 283 10.03 -3.01 14.14
C VAL A 283 8.85 -3.87 14.54
N ASP A 284 8.94 -5.18 14.29
CA ASP A 284 7.98 -6.15 14.79
C ASP A 284 8.70 -7.47 15.13
N ILE A 285 8.13 -8.24 16.04
CA ILE A 285 8.63 -9.58 16.38
C ILE A 285 8.12 -10.64 15.40
N GLN A 286 6.96 -10.41 14.77
CA GLN A 286 6.34 -11.34 13.85
C GLN A 286 6.76 -11.04 12.40
N LEU A 287 7.57 -11.93 11.81
CA LEU A 287 8.01 -11.82 10.41
C LEU A 287 6.84 -11.65 9.43
N ARG A 288 5.73 -12.36 9.69
CA ARG A 288 4.49 -12.28 8.92
C ARG A 288 3.88 -10.87 8.88
N ALA A 289 3.92 -10.15 10.00
CA ALA A 289 3.42 -8.77 10.08
C ALA A 289 4.34 -7.81 9.30
N ILE A 290 5.66 -8.02 9.39
CA ILE A 290 6.66 -7.26 8.62
C ILE A 290 6.42 -7.37 7.11
N GLU A 291 6.18 -8.58 6.59
CA GLU A 291 5.92 -8.77 5.16
C GLU A 291 4.68 -8.02 4.67
N ILE A 292 3.66 -7.88 5.51
CA ILE A 292 2.46 -7.10 5.18
C ILE A 292 2.72 -5.62 5.23
N CYS A 293 3.45 -5.16 6.24
CA CYS A 293 3.87 -3.78 6.32
C CYS A 293 4.65 -3.38 5.05
N LYS A 294 5.59 -4.23 4.60
CA LYS A 294 6.32 -4.04 3.34
C LYS A 294 5.38 -4.00 2.14
N LEU A 295 4.49 -4.98 2.01
CA LEU A 295 3.50 -5.05 0.93
C LEU A 295 2.61 -3.80 0.85
N ARG A 296 2.17 -3.28 2.00
CA ARG A 296 1.36 -2.06 2.07
C ARG A 296 2.18 -0.83 1.69
N ALA A 297 3.43 -0.74 2.14
CA ALA A 297 4.34 0.35 1.77
C ALA A 297 4.69 0.35 0.26
N ASP A 298 5.01 -0.81 -0.30
CA ASP A 298 5.33 -0.94 -1.73
C ASP A 298 4.12 -0.63 -2.61
N ARG A 299 2.90 -0.91 -2.15
CA ARG A 299 1.70 -0.49 -2.88
C ARG A 299 1.55 1.01 -2.97
N GLN A 300 1.94 1.76 -1.94
CA GLN A 300 1.96 3.23 -2.03
C GLN A 300 2.94 3.68 -3.13
N ARG A 301 4.05 2.96 -3.34
CA ARG A 301 5.02 3.24 -4.42
C ARG A 301 4.51 2.86 -5.81
N ILE A 302 3.76 1.78 -5.96
CA ILE A 302 3.33 1.25 -7.28
C ILE A 302 2.27 2.13 -7.98
N VAL A 303 1.62 3.05 -7.26
CA VAL A 303 0.51 3.86 -7.80
C VAL A 303 0.93 4.71 -9.02
N TYR A 304 2.17 5.18 -9.10
CA TYR A 304 2.61 6.13 -10.14
C TYR A 304 3.79 5.66 -11.02
N PHE A 305 3.91 4.35 -11.24
CA PHE A 305 4.67 3.85 -12.39
C PHE A 305 3.77 3.70 -13.63
#